data_AF-A0A2T4UWG6-F1
#
_entry.id   AF-A0A2T4UWG6-F1
#
_cell.length_a   1.000
_cell.length_b   1.000
_cell.length_c   1.000
_cell.angle_alpha   90.00
_cell.angle_beta   90.00
_cell.angle_gamma   90.00
#
_symmetry.space_group_name_H-M   'P 1'
#
loop_
_entity.id
_entity.type
_entity.pdbx_description
1 polymer ?
#
loop_
_entity_poly.entity_id
_entity_poly.type
_entity_poly.pdbx_seq_one_letter_code
_entity_poly.pdbx_strand_id
1 'polypeptide(L)'
;MTTATVTTRDPLEPSGVEATLRSLDGPVFGFAAQPHLSELAAATLSDRARVDGVSLSYTYYRHPLNRSHPSNFVDLTPQQVAAIERAESSSLPLWMVEQIRQIRYPTLWDAVRTAKAGPGDRKDALETRLAAHANDVLRARDPRHVPVRSPRKTSAGRLHHSDLLETTCVTVDREPHRGRLLEAAPFLTAFGARIGKRYLTVVYDTRTAPKLALEFTVRRPVPESGTL
;
A
#
# COMPACT_ATOMS: atom_id res chain seq x y z
N MET A 1 21.42 -49.43 6.49
CA MET A 1 21.07 -48.16 7.14
C MET A 1 21.05 -47.10 6.06
N THR A 2 19.86 -46.70 5.63
CA THR A 2 19.67 -45.78 4.50
C THR A 2 19.62 -44.36 5.05
N THR A 3 20.65 -43.57 4.77
CA THR A 3 20.73 -42.17 5.18
C THR A 3 19.73 -41.35 4.36
N ALA A 4 18.63 -40.94 4.97
CA ALA A 4 17.69 -40.01 4.36
C ALA A 4 18.35 -38.63 4.28
N THR A 5 18.68 -38.20 3.06
CA THR A 5 19.11 -36.83 2.78
C THR A 5 17.87 -35.94 2.94
N VAL A 6 17.81 -35.19 4.04
CA VAL A 6 16.83 -34.12 4.20
C VAL A 6 17.23 -33.02 3.24
N THR A 7 16.59 -32.98 2.07
CA THR A 7 16.65 -31.84 1.17
C THR A 7 15.92 -30.69 1.85
N THR A 8 16.66 -29.83 2.56
CA THR A 8 16.15 -28.54 3.01
C THR A 8 15.81 -27.74 1.76
N ARG A 9 14.53 -27.73 1.38
CA ARG A 9 14.03 -26.97 0.23
C ARG A 9 14.21 -25.50 0.58
N ASP A 10 15.03 -24.78 -0.19
CA ASP A 10 15.15 -23.34 -0.02
C ASP A 10 13.76 -22.69 -0.08
N PRO A 11 13.48 -21.67 0.77
CA PRO A 11 12.20 -20.99 0.74
C PRO A 11 11.99 -20.36 -0.64
N LEU A 12 10.84 -20.65 -1.26
CA LEU A 12 10.46 -19.98 -2.50
C LEU A 12 10.35 -18.47 -2.24
N GLU A 13 10.91 -17.69 -3.15
CA GLU A 13 10.68 -16.26 -3.20
C GLU A 13 9.16 -16.01 -3.30
N PRO A 14 8.59 -15.08 -2.51
CA PRO A 14 7.17 -14.76 -2.64
C PRO A 14 6.86 -14.38 -4.08
N SER A 15 5.70 -14.80 -4.57
CA SER A 15 5.16 -14.34 -5.85
C SER A 15 5.16 -12.82 -5.83
N GLY A 16 6.14 -12.20 -6.50
CA GLY A 16 6.44 -10.79 -6.35
C GLY A 16 5.26 -9.90 -6.73
N VAL A 17 5.41 -8.59 -6.55
CA VAL A 17 4.34 -7.60 -6.81
C VAL A 17 3.60 -7.86 -8.13
N GLU A 18 4.34 -8.17 -9.19
CA GLU A 18 3.82 -8.46 -10.53
C GLU A 18 2.82 -9.63 -10.57
N ALA A 19 3.03 -10.70 -9.80
CA ALA A 19 2.11 -11.82 -9.74
C ALA A 19 0.78 -11.41 -9.07
N THR A 20 0.86 -10.66 -7.98
CA THR A 20 -0.34 -10.11 -7.31
C THR A 20 -1.09 -9.15 -8.22
N LEU A 21 -0.40 -8.28 -8.95
CA LEU A 21 -1.03 -7.35 -9.88
C LEU A 21 -1.78 -8.07 -11.00
N ARG A 22 -1.23 -9.16 -11.53
CA ARG A 22 -1.88 -9.99 -12.56
C ARG A 22 -3.13 -10.72 -12.09
N SER A 23 -3.31 -10.90 -10.78
CA SER A 23 -4.51 -11.54 -10.22
C SER A 23 -5.78 -10.71 -10.45
N LEU A 24 -5.64 -9.42 -10.72
CA LEU A 24 -6.75 -8.53 -11.02
C LEU A 24 -6.80 -8.24 -12.53
N ASP A 25 -7.83 -8.77 -13.20
CA ASP A 25 -8.05 -8.44 -14.61
C ASP A 25 -8.17 -6.93 -14.80
N GLY A 26 -7.57 -6.37 -15.86
CA GLY A 26 -7.71 -4.96 -16.23
C GLY A 26 -6.72 -4.01 -15.53
N PRO A 27 -6.97 -2.69 -15.58
CA PRO A 27 -6.00 -1.71 -15.08
C PRO A 27 -5.88 -1.75 -13.55
N VAL A 28 -4.64 -1.75 -13.07
CA VAL A 28 -4.27 -1.43 -11.70
C VAL A 28 -3.67 -0.03 -11.67
N PHE A 29 -3.96 0.75 -10.64
CA PHE A 29 -3.36 2.06 -10.44
C PHE A 29 -2.28 2.02 -9.35
N GLY A 30 -1.24 2.82 -9.54
CA GLY A 30 -0.19 3.06 -8.56
C GLY A 30 0.30 4.51 -8.64
N PHE A 31 1.16 4.92 -7.71
CA PHE A 31 1.85 6.20 -7.84
C PHE A 31 2.67 6.21 -9.14
N ALA A 32 2.68 7.36 -9.83
CA ALA A 32 3.64 7.61 -10.88
C ALA A 32 5.06 7.50 -10.31
N ALA A 33 5.99 7.03 -11.15
CA ALA A 33 7.39 6.88 -10.76
C ALA A 33 7.94 8.20 -10.23
N GLN A 34 8.44 8.19 -8.99
CA GLN A 34 8.95 9.39 -8.33
C GLN A 34 10.12 9.02 -7.42
N PRO A 35 11.12 9.91 -7.23
CA PRO A 35 12.37 9.57 -6.54
C PRO A 35 12.16 9.10 -5.09
N HIS A 36 11.18 9.69 -4.41
CA HIS A 36 10.90 9.47 -2.99
C HIS A 36 10.21 8.13 -2.70
N LEU A 37 9.76 7.38 -3.72
CA LEU A 37 9.05 6.13 -3.53
C LEU A 37 9.74 4.97 -4.24
N SER A 38 9.74 3.82 -3.58
CA SER A 38 9.94 2.52 -4.21
C SER A 38 8.76 1.64 -3.87
N GLU A 39 8.23 0.92 -4.85
CA GLU A 39 7.25 -0.12 -4.57
C GLU A 39 7.87 -1.19 -3.67
N LEU A 40 7.12 -1.63 -2.68
CA LEU A 40 7.57 -2.59 -1.67
C LEU A 40 6.83 -3.92 -1.79
N ALA A 41 5.50 -3.86 -1.84
CA ALA A 41 4.66 -5.05 -1.79
C ALA A 41 3.30 -4.79 -2.43
N ALA A 42 2.64 -5.87 -2.84
CA ALA A 42 1.26 -5.86 -3.28
C ALA A 42 0.47 -6.97 -2.58
N ALA A 43 -0.79 -6.69 -2.25
CA ALA A 43 -1.70 -7.68 -1.69
C ALA A 43 -3.02 -7.72 -2.47
N THR A 44 -3.62 -8.91 -2.56
CA THR A 44 -4.98 -9.06 -3.11
C THR A 44 -6.02 -8.63 -2.09
N LEU A 45 -7.01 -7.87 -2.54
CA LEU A 45 -8.25 -7.63 -1.82
C LEU A 45 -9.27 -8.63 -2.36
N SER A 46 -9.89 -9.39 -1.45
CA SER A 46 -10.82 -10.45 -1.82
C SER A 46 -12.17 -10.23 -1.16
N ASP A 47 -13.22 -10.32 -1.97
CA ASP A 47 -14.61 -10.42 -1.51
C ASP A 47 -15.18 -11.77 -1.94
N ARG A 48 -15.78 -12.51 -1.01
CA ARG A 48 -16.38 -13.84 -1.24
C ARG A 48 -15.50 -14.79 -2.09
N ALA A 49 -14.23 -14.88 -1.73
CA ALA A 49 -13.20 -15.71 -2.40
C ALA A 49 -12.90 -15.33 -3.87
N ARG A 50 -13.29 -14.14 -4.32
CA ARG A 50 -12.86 -13.57 -5.60
C ARG A 50 -12.00 -12.35 -5.34
N VAL A 51 -10.90 -12.23 -6.10
CA VAL A 51 -10.07 -11.02 -6.08
C VAL A 51 -10.89 -9.87 -6.67
N ASP A 52 -11.27 -8.93 -5.80
CA ASP A 52 -12.07 -7.75 -6.13
C ASP A 52 -11.21 -6.49 -6.25
N GLY A 53 -9.96 -6.55 -5.76
CA GLY A 53 -8.99 -5.49 -5.88
C GLY A 53 -7.57 -5.91 -5.53
N VAL A 54 -6.66 -4.94 -5.56
CA VAL A 54 -5.28 -5.07 -5.11
C VAL A 54 -4.86 -3.81 -4.35
N SER A 55 -3.97 -3.96 -3.38
CA SER A 55 -3.29 -2.86 -2.70
C SER A 55 -1.81 -2.84 -3.06
N LEU A 56 -1.21 -1.64 -3.07
CA LEU A 56 0.21 -1.39 -3.26
C LEU A 56 0.76 -0.65 -2.04
N SER A 57 1.85 -1.18 -1.49
CA SER A 57 2.63 -0.59 -0.42
C SER A 57 3.96 -0.07 -0.95
N TYR A 58 4.47 1.01 -0.36
CA TYR A 58 5.68 1.67 -0.84
C TYR A 58 6.63 1.96 0.32
N THR A 59 7.93 1.90 0.03
CA THR A 59 8.98 2.47 0.87
C THR A 59 9.16 3.95 0.52
N TYR A 60 9.21 4.81 1.54
CA TYR A 60 9.47 6.24 1.38
C TYR A 60 10.91 6.61 1.75
N TYR A 61 11.56 7.39 0.90
CA TYR A 61 12.90 7.92 1.12
C TYR A 61 12.86 9.44 1.23
N ARG A 62 13.19 10.00 2.40
CA ARG A 62 13.32 11.46 2.59
C ARG A 62 14.46 12.06 1.75
N HIS A 63 15.54 11.31 1.57
CA HIS A 63 16.72 11.61 0.74
C HIS A 63 16.86 10.54 -0.35
N PRO A 64 16.20 10.71 -1.51
CA PRO A 64 16.10 9.66 -2.52
C PRO A 64 17.42 9.39 -3.27
N LEU A 65 18.31 10.39 -3.37
CA LEU A 65 19.62 10.25 -4.01
C LEU A 65 20.65 9.50 -3.14
N ASN A 66 20.38 9.39 -1.83
CA ASN A 66 21.20 8.62 -0.90
C ASN A 66 20.27 7.81 0.00
N ARG A 67 19.83 6.64 -0.49
CA ARG A 67 18.86 5.80 0.24
C ARG A 67 19.38 5.36 1.61
N SER A 68 20.69 5.17 1.76
CA SER A 68 21.33 4.80 3.03
C SER A 68 21.49 5.97 4.02
N HIS A 69 21.06 7.19 3.67
CA HIS A 69 21.13 8.33 4.58
C HIS A 69 20.31 8.06 5.86
N PRO A 70 20.85 8.28 7.07
CA PRO A 70 20.17 7.97 8.32
C PRO A 70 18.78 8.61 8.48
N SER A 71 18.55 9.78 7.89
CA SER A 71 17.22 10.44 7.90
C SER A 71 16.14 9.73 7.06
N ASN A 72 16.51 8.67 6.33
CA ASN A 72 15.57 7.75 5.71
C ASN A 72 15.16 6.63 6.65
N PHE A 73 15.75 6.50 7.83
CA PHE A 73 15.43 5.41 8.75
C PHE A 73 14.34 5.80 9.75
N VAL A 74 13.56 4.80 10.16
CA VAL A 74 12.66 4.91 11.32
C VAL A 74 13.40 4.55 12.60
N ASP A 75 12.86 4.97 13.74
CA ASP A 75 13.33 4.51 15.03
C ASP A 75 13.01 3.02 15.18
N LEU A 76 14.06 2.19 15.26
CA LEU A 76 13.93 0.75 15.36
C LEU A 76 13.85 0.31 16.82
N THR A 77 12.98 -0.65 17.11
CA THR A 77 13.00 -1.34 18.40
C THR A 77 14.24 -2.21 18.53
N PRO A 78 14.70 -2.52 19.76
CA PRO A 78 15.81 -3.46 19.95
C PRO A 78 15.59 -4.82 19.27
N GLN A 79 14.33 -5.27 19.21
CA GLN A 79 13.95 -6.49 18.51
C GLN A 79 14.15 -6.37 16.99
N GLN A 80 13.80 -5.23 16.38
CA GLN A 80 13.99 -4.98 14.95
C GLN A 80 15.48 -4.87 14.61
N VAL A 81 16.28 -4.20 15.45
CA VAL A 81 17.74 -4.15 15.30
C VAL A 81 18.33 -5.56 15.31
N ALA A 82 18.01 -6.36 16.33
CA ALA A 82 18.48 -7.74 16.44
C ALA A 82 17.99 -8.64 15.28
N ALA A 83 16.80 -8.38 14.72
CA ALA A 83 16.31 -9.11 13.55
C ALA A 83 17.16 -8.81 12.31
N ILE A 84 17.54 -7.55 12.11
CA ILE A 84 18.38 -7.16 10.98
C ILE A 84 19.80 -7.71 11.14
N GLU A 85 20.43 -7.55 12.31
CA GLU A 85 21.79 -8.06 12.57
C GLU A 85 21.87 -9.59 12.41
N ARG A 86 20.84 -10.31 12.87
CA ARG A 86 20.74 -11.75 12.68
C ARG A 86 20.62 -12.10 11.20
N ALA A 87 19.78 -11.38 10.45
CA ALA A 87 19.61 -11.64 9.02
C ALA A 87 20.91 -11.42 8.25
N GLU A 88 21.66 -10.37 8.58
CA GLU A 88 22.92 -10.00 7.91
C GLU A 88 24.07 -10.95 8.22
N SER A 89 24.05 -11.61 9.38
CA SER A 89 25.05 -12.61 9.77
C SER A 89 24.65 -14.06 9.43
N SER A 90 23.43 -14.28 8.93
CA SER A 90 22.90 -15.61 8.59
C SER A 90 23.19 -15.99 7.14
N SER A 91 23.14 -17.29 6.84
CA SER A 91 23.18 -17.83 5.48
C SER A 91 21.82 -17.75 4.77
N LEU A 92 21.04 -16.69 5.02
CA LEU A 92 19.73 -16.51 4.38
C LEU A 92 19.90 -16.12 2.90
N PRO A 93 18.96 -16.50 2.03
CA PRO A 93 18.91 -15.98 0.67
C PRO A 93 18.90 -14.44 0.66
N LEU A 94 19.59 -13.84 -0.32
CA LEU A 94 19.76 -12.38 -0.41
C LEU A 94 18.42 -11.63 -0.37
N TRP A 95 17.41 -12.13 -1.09
CA TRP A 95 16.07 -11.53 -1.14
C TRP A 95 15.42 -11.43 0.25
N MET A 96 15.66 -12.41 1.14
CA MET A 96 15.11 -12.41 2.49
C MET A 96 15.84 -11.40 3.38
N VAL A 97 17.16 -11.30 3.24
CA VAL A 97 17.96 -10.28 3.92
C VAL A 97 17.52 -8.88 3.48
N GLU A 98 17.30 -8.67 2.19
CA GLU A 98 16.82 -7.41 1.64
C GLU A 98 15.42 -7.06 2.16
N GLN A 99 14.51 -8.02 2.23
CA GLN A 99 13.17 -7.82 2.80
C GLN A 99 13.23 -7.44 4.28
N ILE A 100 14.09 -8.06 5.07
CA ILE A 100 14.28 -7.72 6.49
C ILE A 100 14.90 -6.32 6.63
N ARG A 101 15.85 -5.95 5.76
CA ARG A 101 16.44 -4.60 5.72
C ARG A 101 15.41 -3.51 5.42
N GLN A 102 14.31 -3.82 4.72
CA GLN A 102 13.24 -2.85 4.46
C GLN A 102 12.59 -2.30 5.74
N ILE A 103 12.65 -3.03 6.86
CA ILE A 103 12.14 -2.57 8.17
C ILE A 103 12.81 -1.26 8.62
N ARG A 104 14.04 -0.99 8.14
CA ARG A 104 14.76 0.27 8.42
C ARG A 104 14.00 1.49 7.89
N TYR A 105 13.18 1.35 6.85
CA TYR A 105 12.62 2.47 6.13
C TYR A 105 11.13 2.73 6.45
N PRO A 106 10.69 3.99 6.40
CA PRO A 106 9.28 4.31 6.53
C PRO A 106 8.48 3.66 5.42
N THR A 107 7.43 2.95 5.81
CA THR A 107 6.55 2.22 4.88
C THR A 107 5.18 2.86 4.82
N LEU A 108 4.70 3.10 3.62
CA LEU A 108 3.33 3.47 3.31
C LEU A 108 2.55 2.18 3.02
N TRP A 109 1.98 1.59 4.07
CA TRP A 109 1.22 0.35 3.98
C TRP A 109 -0.12 0.56 3.28
N ASP A 110 -0.43 -0.31 2.33
CA ASP A 110 -1.65 -0.26 1.51
C ASP A 110 -1.91 1.13 0.90
N ALA A 111 -0.88 1.90 0.58
CA ALA A 111 -1.02 3.31 0.24
C ALA A 111 -1.98 3.57 -0.94
N VAL A 112 -2.01 2.67 -1.91
CA VAL A 112 -2.90 2.75 -3.08
C VAL A 112 -3.69 1.46 -3.19
N ARG A 113 -5.00 1.56 -3.36
CA ARG A 113 -5.87 0.41 -3.65
C ARG A 113 -6.58 0.64 -4.98
N THR A 114 -6.63 -0.43 -5.78
CA THR A 114 -7.48 -0.53 -6.96
C THR A 114 -8.54 -1.58 -6.73
N ALA A 115 -9.81 -1.25 -6.93
CA ALA A 115 -10.91 -2.20 -6.82
C ALA A 115 -11.83 -2.17 -8.05
N LYS A 116 -12.46 -3.30 -8.37
CA LYS A 116 -13.46 -3.41 -9.43
C LYS A 116 -14.72 -2.61 -9.05
N ALA A 117 -15.24 -1.82 -10.00
CA ALA A 117 -16.56 -1.22 -9.87
C ALA A 117 -17.63 -2.16 -10.43
N GLY A 118 -18.68 -2.40 -9.65
CA GLY A 118 -19.76 -3.32 -9.97
C GLY A 118 -21.03 -2.61 -10.45
N PRO A 119 -21.88 -3.27 -11.26
CA PRO A 119 -23.18 -2.74 -11.68
C PRO A 119 -24.17 -2.53 -10.51
N GLY A 120 -23.93 -3.17 -9.36
CA GLY A 120 -24.73 -3.01 -8.14
C GLY A 120 -24.16 -2.01 -7.12
N ASP A 121 -23.13 -1.25 -7.48
CA ASP A 121 -22.53 -0.27 -6.57
C ASP A 121 -23.54 0.83 -6.23
N ARG A 122 -23.62 1.16 -4.94
CA ARG A 122 -24.41 2.29 -4.45
C ARG A 122 -23.81 3.61 -4.91
N LYS A 123 -24.60 4.69 -4.82
CA LYS A 123 -24.17 6.06 -5.18
C LYS A 123 -22.95 6.53 -4.40
N ASP A 124 -22.78 6.04 -3.18
CA ASP A 124 -21.73 6.34 -2.20
C ASP A 124 -20.64 5.25 -2.13
N ALA A 125 -20.50 4.42 -3.17
CA ALA A 125 -19.56 3.30 -3.16
C ALA A 125 -18.09 3.74 -3.08
N LEU A 126 -17.71 4.83 -3.76
CA LEU A 126 -16.36 5.39 -3.67
C LEU A 126 -16.09 5.87 -2.24
N GLU A 127 -17.03 6.64 -1.71
CA GLU A 127 -16.99 7.23 -0.38
C GLU A 127 -16.85 6.15 0.72
N THR A 128 -17.64 5.08 0.61
CA THR A 128 -17.60 3.92 1.51
C THR A 128 -16.26 3.19 1.45
N ARG A 129 -15.74 2.94 0.24
CA ARG A 129 -14.45 2.27 0.04
C ARG A 129 -13.28 3.11 0.57
N LEU A 130 -13.30 4.42 0.34
CA LEU A 130 -12.26 5.32 0.83
C LEU A 130 -12.24 5.39 2.36
N ALA A 131 -13.40 5.50 3.01
CA ALA A 131 -13.49 5.46 4.46
C ALA A 131 -13.01 4.11 5.04
N ALA A 132 -13.38 2.99 4.42
CA ALA A 132 -12.91 1.67 4.82
C ALA A 132 -11.38 1.54 4.70
N HIS A 133 -10.81 1.99 3.58
CA HIS A 133 -9.36 2.01 3.35
C HIS A 133 -8.64 2.87 4.39
N ALA A 134 -9.13 4.07 4.67
CA ALA A 134 -8.54 4.94 5.67
C ALA A 134 -8.56 4.31 7.08
N ASN A 135 -9.66 3.65 7.46
CA ASN A 135 -9.75 2.93 8.72
C ASN A 135 -8.77 1.75 8.80
N ASP A 136 -8.57 1.01 7.70
CA ASP A 136 -7.61 -0.11 7.67
C ASP A 136 -6.18 0.37 7.91
N VAL A 137 -5.76 1.46 7.24
CA VAL A 137 -4.42 2.05 7.41
C VAL A 137 -4.23 2.57 8.83
N LEU A 138 -5.24 3.24 9.40
CA LEU A 138 -5.19 3.71 10.78
C LEU A 138 -5.06 2.56 11.79
N ARG A 139 -5.82 1.49 11.61
CA ARG A 139 -5.75 0.28 12.45
C ARG A 139 -4.40 -0.43 12.35
N ALA A 140 -3.82 -0.49 11.15
CA ALA A 140 -2.50 -1.07 10.94
C ALA A 140 -1.39 -0.26 11.62
N ARG A 141 -1.52 1.07 11.65
CA ARG A 141 -0.56 1.99 12.28
C ARG A 141 -0.61 1.95 13.80
N ASP A 142 -1.80 1.91 14.37
CA ASP A 142 -2.00 1.84 15.82
C ASP A 142 -3.15 0.89 16.15
N PRO A 143 -2.84 -0.37 16.52
CA PRO A 143 -3.85 -1.35 16.92
C PRO A 143 -4.66 -0.92 18.15
N ARG A 144 -4.14 0.03 18.96
CA ARG A 144 -4.78 0.51 20.21
C ARG A 144 -5.81 1.61 19.98
N HIS A 145 -6.21 1.85 18.73
CA HIS A 145 -7.20 2.84 18.27
C HIS A 145 -6.77 4.29 18.51
N VAL A 146 -6.30 4.96 17.44
CA VAL A 146 -6.36 6.43 17.42
C VAL A 146 -7.82 6.84 17.30
N PRO A 147 -8.41 7.58 18.25
CA PRO A 147 -9.72 8.16 18.06
C PRO A 147 -9.64 9.15 16.89
N VAL A 148 -10.28 8.81 15.77
CA VAL A 148 -10.33 9.72 14.64
C VAL A 148 -11.34 10.81 14.96
N ARG A 149 -10.94 12.06 14.73
CA ARG A 149 -11.79 13.23 14.98
C ARG A 149 -12.78 13.34 13.83
N SER A 150 -13.80 12.48 13.82
CA SER A 150 -14.92 12.65 12.89
C SER A 150 -15.65 13.97 13.22
N PRO A 151 -15.95 14.82 12.23
CA PRO A 151 -16.75 16.03 12.42
C PRO A 151 -18.16 15.72 12.98
N ARG A 152 -18.63 14.48 12.82
CA ARG A 152 -19.86 13.98 13.43
C ARG A 152 -19.50 13.06 14.59
N LYS A 153 -20.25 13.11 15.68
CA LYS A 153 -20.09 12.19 16.83
C LYS A 153 -20.46 10.76 16.41
N THR A 154 -19.62 10.09 15.63
CA THR A 154 -19.74 8.65 15.39
C THR A 154 -19.36 7.93 16.67
N SER A 155 -20.23 7.05 17.15
CA SER A 155 -20.11 6.35 18.44
C SER A 155 -18.91 5.39 18.56
N ALA A 156 -18.10 5.23 17.51
CA ALA A 156 -17.07 4.19 17.42
C ALA A 156 -15.64 4.68 17.07
N GLY A 157 -15.40 5.99 16.96
CA GLY A 157 -14.06 6.51 16.61
C GLY A 157 -13.53 6.07 15.24
N ARG A 158 -14.43 5.70 14.31
CA ARG A 158 -14.12 5.25 12.95
C ARG A 158 -14.57 6.29 11.93
N LEU A 159 -13.81 6.40 10.85
CA LEU A 159 -14.18 7.23 9.70
C LEU A 159 -15.40 6.66 9.01
N HIS A 160 -16.40 7.50 8.79
CA HIS A 160 -17.59 7.15 8.03
C HIS A 160 -17.60 7.88 6.68
N HIS A 161 -18.28 7.33 5.68
CA HIS A 161 -18.33 7.93 4.34
C HIS A 161 -18.97 9.34 4.33
N SER A 162 -19.80 9.65 5.34
CA SER A 162 -20.39 10.98 5.54
C SER A 162 -19.39 12.04 6.01
N ASP A 163 -18.15 11.64 6.35
CA ASP A 163 -17.08 12.53 6.80
C ASP A 163 -16.24 13.07 5.62
N LEU A 164 -16.63 12.73 4.39
CA LEU A 164 -16.01 13.22 3.15
C LEU A 164 -16.58 14.58 2.80
N LEU A 165 -15.72 15.59 2.83
CA LEU A 165 -16.15 16.99 2.79
C LEU A 165 -16.03 17.62 1.41
N GLU A 166 -15.09 17.16 0.56
CA GLU A 166 -14.71 17.92 -0.62
C GLU A 166 -14.64 17.11 -1.92
N THR A 167 -15.07 17.74 -3.01
CA THR A 167 -14.77 17.28 -4.36
C THR A 167 -13.34 17.68 -4.67
N THR A 168 -12.53 16.73 -5.15
CA THR A 168 -11.14 16.98 -5.54
C THR A 168 -10.88 16.47 -6.97
N CYS A 169 -9.70 16.75 -7.50
CA CYS A 169 -9.21 16.23 -8.77
C CYS A 169 -8.10 15.20 -8.51
N VAL A 170 -8.23 14.03 -9.11
CA VAL A 170 -7.21 12.97 -9.07
C VAL A 170 -6.66 12.79 -10.47
N THR A 171 -5.34 12.95 -10.63
CA THR A 171 -4.69 12.87 -11.94
C THR A 171 -4.14 11.46 -12.16
N VAL A 172 -4.58 10.78 -13.23
CA VAL A 172 -4.08 9.46 -13.63
C VAL A 172 -3.62 9.53 -15.09
N ASP A 173 -2.39 9.11 -15.37
CA ASP A 173 -1.79 9.22 -16.71
C ASP A 173 -1.90 10.64 -17.31
N ARG A 174 -1.79 11.66 -16.44
CA ARG A 174 -1.97 13.10 -16.75
C ARG A 174 -3.41 13.51 -17.11
N GLU A 175 -4.38 12.62 -16.98
CA GLU A 175 -5.79 12.92 -17.15
C GLU A 175 -6.46 13.24 -15.81
N PRO A 176 -7.19 14.38 -15.70
CA PRO A 176 -7.91 14.73 -14.49
C PRO A 176 -9.20 13.93 -14.34
N HIS A 177 -9.42 13.33 -13.18
CA HIS A 177 -10.65 12.64 -12.81
C HIS A 177 -11.30 13.26 -11.58
N ARG A 178 -12.63 13.33 -11.58
CA ARG A 178 -13.39 13.79 -10.43
C ARG A 178 -13.24 12.79 -9.27
N GLY A 179 -12.83 13.29 -8.11
CA GLY A 179 -12.61 12.50 -6.91
C GLY A 179 -13.28 13.05 -5.66
N ARG A 180 -12.98 12.38 -4.55
CA ARG A 180 -13.40 12.70 -3.18
C ARG A 180 -12.18 12.76 -2.29
N LEU A 181 -12.15 13.74 -1.38
CA LEU A 181 -11.14 13.90 -0.34
C LEU A 181 -11.78 13.68 1.04
N LEU A 182 -11.04 12.98 1.91
CA LEU A 182 -11.36 12.71 3.30
C LEU A 182 -10.43 13.53 4.20
N GLU A 183 -10.95 14.61 4.76
CA GLU A 183 -10.24 15.48 5.70
C GLU A 183 -10.63 15.16 7.14
N ALA A 184 -10.32 13.95 7.60
CA ALA A 184 -10.82 13.48 8.89
C ALA A 184 -9.71 13.18 9.92
N ALA A 185 -8.44 13.24 9.52
CA ALA A 185 -7.31 13.31 10.44
C ALA A 185 -6.23 14.24 9.89
N PRO A 186 -5.67 15.18 10.69
CA PRO A 186 -4.74 16.21 10.19
C PRO A 186 -3.42 15.65 9.65
N PHE A 187 -3.10 14.40 9.98
CA PHE A 187 -1.89 13.70 9.53
C PHE A 187 -2.16 12.64 8.46
N LEU A 188 -3.42 12.45 8.05
CA LEU A 188 -3.80 11.44 7.07
C LEU A 188 -4.38 12.14 5.86
N THR A 189 -3.79 11.90 4.69
CA THR A 189 -4.40 12.27 3.43
C THR A 189 -5.08 11.03 2.88
N ALA A 190 -6.37 11.14 2.59
CA ALA A 190 -7.14 10.07 2.00
C ALA A 190 -8.03 10.61 0.88
N PHE A 191 -7.83 10.15 -0.36
CA PHE A 191 -8.66 10.55 -1.48
C PHE A 191 -8.88 9.38 -2.45
N GLY A 192 -9.84 9.54 -3.35
CA GLY A 192 -10.11 8.53 -4.35
C GLY A 192 -10.95 9.04 -5.50
N ALA A 193 -10.99 8.26 -6.58
CA ALA A 193 -11.77 8.53 -7.77
C ALA A 193 -12.32 7.24 -8.38
N ARG A 194 -13.41 7.37 -9.13
CA ARG A 194 -13.89 6.30 -10.02
C ARG A 194 -13.38 6.57 -11.42
N ILE A 195 -12.63 5.62 -11.97
CA ILE A 195 -11.99 5.70 -13.28
C ILE A 195 -12.49 4.52 -14.12
N GLY A 196 -13.41 4.80 -15.03
CA GLY A 196 -14.12 3.77 -15.80
C GLY A 196 -14.80 2.73 -14.89
N LYS A 197 -14.33 1.47 -14.99
CA LYS A 197 -14.84 0.32 -14.21
C LYS A 197 -14.00 0.02 -12.95
N ARG A 198 -13.29 1.02 -12.42
CA ARG A 198 -12.43 0.87 -11.24
C ARG A 198 -12.62 2.00 -10.23
N TYR A 199 -12.35 1.67 -8.98
CA TYR A 199 -12.07 2.65 -7.93
C TYR A 199 -10.58 2.70 -7.65
N LEU A 200 -10.05 3.91 -7.57
CA LEU A 200 -8.75 4.24 -7.01
C LEU A 200 -8.99 4.86 -5.64
N THR A 201 -8.40 4.30 -4.58
CA THR A 201 -8.34 4.94 -3.26
C THR A 201 -6.89 5.03 -2.80
N VAL A 202 -6.54 6.16 -2.22
CA VAL A 202 -5.17 6.50 -1.82
C VAL A 202 -5.23 6.99 -0.39
N VAL A 203 -4.39 6.43 0.47
CA VAL A 203 -4.31 6.78 1.89
C VAL A 203 -2.85 6.76 2.33
N TYR A 204 -2.37 7.85 2.93
CA TYR A 204 -1.02 7.87 3.49
C TYR A 204 -0.90 8.86 4.66
N ASP A 205 0.12 8.63 5.52
CA ASP A 205 0.47 9.53 6.62
C ASP A 205 1.39 10.65 6.11
N THR A 206 0.91 11.89 6.18
CA THR A 206 1.63 13.08 5.70
C THR A 206 2.88 13.38 6.52
N ARG A 207 2.97 12.92 7.77
CA ARG A 207 4.18 13.05 8.60
C ARG A 207 5.28 12.11 8.14
N THR A 208 4.89 10.92 7.66
CA THR A 208 5.80 9.92 7.11
C THR A 208 6.33 10.38 5.76
N ALA A 209 5.42 10.80 4.87
CA ALA A 209 5.74 11.16 3.50
C ALA A 209 5.24 12.56 3.12
N PRO A 210 5.91 13.63 3.61
CA PRO A 210 5.49 15.01 3.35
C PRO A 210 5.76 15.48 1.91
N LYS A 211 6.60 14.79 1.14
CA LYS A 211 7.03 15.17 -0.21
C LYS A 211 6.57 14.16 -1.26
N LEU A 212 5.27 13.87 -1.30
CA LEU A 212 4.69 13.01 -2.34
C LEU A 212 4.12 13.84 -3.48
N ALA A 213 4.48 13.45 -4.70
CA ALA A 213 3.73 13.85 -5.89
C ALA A 213 2.46 12.99 -5.96
N LEU A 214 1.29 13.64 -5.97
CA LEU A 214 -0.02 13.01 -6.06
C LEU A 214 -0.43 12.77 -7.51
N GLU A 215 0.46 12.13 -8.26
CA GLU A 215 0.23 11.70 -9.64
C GLU A 215 0.19 10.17 -9.68
N PHE A 216 -0.74 9.63 -10.45
CA PHE A 216 -0.96 8.20 -10.57
C PHE A 216 -0.81 7.77 -12.03
N THR A 217 -0.54 6.48 -12.21
CA THR A 217 -0.44 5.87 -13.52
C THR A 217 -1.09 4.50 -13.52
N VAL A 218 -1.50 4.03 -14.70
CA VAL A 218 -1.88 2.63 -14.86
C VAL A 218 -0.63 1.76 -14.76
N ARG A 219 -0.55 0.97 -13.69
CA ARG A 219 0.43 -0.10 -13.54
C ARG A 219 0.06 -1.26 -14.45
N ARG A 220 0.85 -1.43 -15.49
CA ARG A 220 0.81 -2.59 -16.38
C ARG A 220 1.75 -3.64 -15.81
N PRO A 221 1.25 -4.78 -15.32
CA PRO A 221 2.14 -5.81 -14.87
C PRO A 221 3.01 -6.31 -16.02
N VAL A 222 4.28 -6.58 -15.75
CA VAL A 222 5.21 -7.14 -16.72
C VAL A 222 4.71 -8.55 -17.09
N PRO A 223 4.55 -8.88 -18.38
CA PRO A 223 4.20 -10.25 -18.76
C PRO A 223 5.28 -11.20 -18.26
N GLU A 224 4.89 -12.38 -17.76
CA GLU A 224 5.87 -13.43 -17.47
C GLU A 224 6.67 -13.66 -18.76
N SER A 225 7.97 -13.43 -18.70
CA SER A 225 8.84 -13.75 -19.81
C SER A 225 8.77 -15.27 -19.96
N GLY A 226 8.00 -15.73 -20.94
CA GLY A 226 8.04 -17.12 -21.36
C GLY A 226 9.48 -17.41 -21.75
N THR A 227 10.13 -18.30 -21.00
CA THR A 227 11.34 -18.95 -21.44
C THR A 227 11.03 -19.57 -22.81
N LEU A 228 11.69 -19.07 -23.86
CA LEU A 228 11.81 -19.79 -25.13
C LEU A 228 12.71 -21.01 -24.93
#